data_AF-A0AA94F105-F1
#
_entry.id   AF-A0AA94F105-F1
#
_cell.length_a   1.000
_cell.length_b   1.000
_cell.length_c   1.000
_cell.angle_alpha   90.00
_cell.angle_beta   90.00
_cell.angle_gamma   90.00
#
_symmetry.space_group_name_H-M   'P 1'
#
loop_
_entity.id
_entity.type
_entity.pdbx_description
1 polymer ?
#
loop_
_entity_poly.entity_id
_entity_poly.type
_entity_poly.pdbx_seq_one_letter_code
_entity_poly.pdbx_strand_id
1 'polypeptide(L)'
;MRPYADFEQKILQLNEAYNKNYLEAEYLFATQSAQSAASWAGYSDDTERYYLEYRTAGDDRVRDSHAALNGIVLPKDDPFWQKYYTPNGWRCRCHVVEVLASSNTKSNSKQAIAKGEKATTEIGKSGKNTLEMFRFNPGIDKKLMPPNNSYTKVVGSKKQLNLSINRSNECERFFKKSIARCQGGCLATF
;
A
#
# COMPACT_ATOMS: atom_id res chain seq x y z
N MET A 1 15.48 2.07 -4.90
CA MET A 1 14.42 2.88 -5.56
C MET A 1 15.05 4.20 -5.98
N ARG A 2 14.69 4.76 -7.14
CA ARG A 2 15.26 6.06 -7.57
C ARG A 2 14.81 7.20 -6.65
N PRO A 3 15.57 8.31 -6.51
CA PRO A 3 15.10 9.48 -5.75
C PRO A 3 13.82 10.10 -6.34
N TYR A 4 13.01 10.72 -5.47
CA TYR A 4 11.74 11.35 -5.89
C TYR A 4 11.96 12.50 -6.89
N ALA A 5 12.95 13.38 -6.67
CA ALA A 5 13.24 14.50 -7.56
C ALA A 5 13.50 14.02 -9.00
N ASP A 6 14.36 13.00 -9.17
CA ASP A 6 14.63 12.42 -10.49
C ASP A 6 13.37 11.80 -11.11
N PHE A 7 12.54 11.16 -10.29
CA PHE A 7 11.28 10.57 -10.72
C PHE A 7 10.31 11.64 -11.21
N GLU A 8 10.08 12.68 -10.42
CA GLU A 8 9.23 13.82 -10.74
C GLU A 8 9.65 14.46 -12.07
N GLN A 9 10.93 14.78 -12.24
CA GLN A 9 11.44 15.38 -13.46
C GLN A 9 11.10 14.55 -14.71
N LYS A 10 11.26 13.22 -14.64
CA LYS A 10 10.93 12.34 -15.77
C LYS A 10 9.43 12.25 -16.05
N ILE A 11 8.57 12.43 -15.05
CA ILE A 11 7.11 12.44 -15.26
C ILE A 11 6.66 13.78 -15.83
N LEU A 12 7.19 14.89 -15.33
CA LEU A 12 6.85 16.22 -15.83
C LEU A 12 7.31 16.40 -17.29
N GLN A 13 8.42 15.79 -17.71
CA GLN A 13 8.81 15.72 -19.13
C GLN A 13 7.78 15.03 -20.03
N LEU A 14 6.94 14.15 -19.49
CA LEU A 14 5.89 13.45 -20.25
C LEU A 14 4.54 14.18 -20.15
N ASN A 15 4.28 14.81 -19.00
CA ASN A 15 3.06 15.56 -18.74
C ASN A 15 3.34 16.64 -17.68
N GLU A 16 3.63 17.85 -18.14
CA GLU A 16 3.91 19.00 -17.27
C GLU A 16 2.69 19.41 -16.44
N ALA A 17 1.48 19.13 -16.93
CA ALA A 17 0.21 19.44 -16.24
C ALA A 17 -0.18 18.38 -15.20
N TYR A 18 0.65 17.36 -14.98
CA TYR A 18 0.36 16.32 -13.99
C TYR A 18 0.33 16.92 -12.57
N ASN A 19 -0.67 16.53 -11.79
CA ASN A 19 -0.80 17.00 -10.41
C ASN A 19 0.34 16.43 -9.53
N LYS A 20 1.28 17.30 -9.15
CA LYS A 20 2.47 16.93 -8.37
C LYS A 20 2.14 16.30 -7.01
N ASN A 21 1.05 16.75 -6.36
CA ASN A 21 0.64 16.20 -5.07
C ASN A 21 0.15 14.76 -5.19
N TYR A 22 -0.51 14.41 -6.30
CA TYR A 22 -0.90 13.04 -6.62
C TYR A 22 0.32 12.20 -6.98
N LEU A 23 1.23 12.78 -7.77
CA LEU A 23 2.46 12.09 -8.16
C LEU A 23 3.29 11.68 -6.94
N GLU A 24 3.45 12.59 -5.98
CA GLU A 24 4.15 12.30 -4.73
C GLU A 24 3.42 11.23 -3.91
N ALA A 25 2.10 11.35 -3.74
CA ALA A 25 1.30 10.39 -2.97
C ALA A 25 1.42 8.97 -3.53
N GLU A 26 1.40 8.84 -4.85
CA GLU A 26 1.54 7.56 -5.54
C GLU A 26 2.95 7.00 -5.48
N TYR A 27 3.97 7.86 -5.66
CA TYR A 27 5.35 7.46 -5.50
C TYR A 27 5.62 6.92 -4.08
N LEU A 28 5.13 7.63 -3.06
CA LEU A 28 5.25 7.21 -1.66
C LEU A 28 4.49 5.92 -1.41
N PHE A 29 3.28 5.77 -1.95
CA PHE A 29 2.51 4.54 -1.83
C PHE A 29 3.23 3.34 -2.45
N ALA A 30 3.70 3.46 -3.69
CA ALA A 30 4.43 2.39 -4.37
C ALA A 30 5.71 2.02 -3.63
N THR A 31 6.42 3.01 -3.07
CA THR A 31 7.62 2.79 -2.24
C THR A 31 7.27 1.99 -1.00
N GLN A 32 6.24 2.41 -0.27
CA GLN A 32 5.83 1.75 0.96
C GLN A 32 5.31 0.33 0.70
N SER A 33 4.49 0.13 -0.35
CA SER A 33 4.03 -1.20 -0.75
C SER A 33 5.18 -2.14 -1.10
N ALA A 34 6.21 -1.65 -1.81
CA ALA A 34 7.40 -2.45 -2.12
C ALA A 34 8.16 -2.86 -0.86
N GLN A 35 8.34 -1.93 0.08
CA GLN A 35 8.96 -2.22 1.38
C GLN A 35 8.13 -3.21 2.19
N SER A 36 6.82 -3.01 2.30
CA SER A 36 5.92 -3.91 3.04
C SER A 36 5.86 -5.31 2.41
N ALA A 37 5.93 -5.43 1.08
CA ALA A 37 6.06 -6.71 0.40
C ALA A 37 7.40 -7.40 0.70
N ALA A 38 8.50 -6.65 0.72
CA ALA A 38 9.81 -7.18 1.07
C ALA A 38 9.85 -7.65 2.54
N SER A 39 9.28 -6.88 3.47
CA SER A 39 9.16 -7.29 4.87
C SER A 39 8.30 -8.55 5.01
N TRP A 40 7.18 -8.63 4.29
CA TRP A 40 6.31 -9.81 4.29
C TRP A 40 7.07 -11.09 3.88
N ALA A 41 7.91 -10.99 2.85
CA ALA A 41 8.75 -12.10 2.40
C ALA A 41 9.86 -12.46 3.40
N GLY A 42 10.25 -11.53 4.28
CA GLY A 42 11.27 -11.74 5.31
C GLY A 42 10.74 -12.28 6.64
N TYR A 43 9.43 -12.18 6.92
CA TYR A 43 8.85 -12.71 8.15
C TYR A 43 8.85 -14.24 8.17
N SER A 44 9.09 -14.79 9.35
CA SER A 44 9.01 -16.22 9.65
C SER A 44 7.62 -16.79 9.37
N ASP A 45 7.60 -18.04 8.90
CA ASP A 45 6.37 -18.84 8.78
C ASP A 45 6.06 -19.64 10.07
N ASP A 46 6.97 -19.63 11.05
CA ASP A 46 6.77 -20.22 12.38
C ASP A 46 5.87 -19.31 13.23
N THR A 47 4.55 -19.55 13.12
CA THR A 47 3.52 -18.80 13.83
C THR A 47 3.35 -19.21 15.30
N GLU A 48 4.12 -20.18 15.78
CA GLU A 48 4.19 -20.51 17.21
C GLU A 48 5.25 -19.65 17.92
N ARG A 49 6.36 -19.37 17.22
CA ARG A 49 7.47 -18.58 17.76
C ARG A 49 7.34 -17.09 17.49
N TYR A 50 6.77 -16.70 16.35
CA TYR A 50 6.72 -15.31 15.91
C TYR A 50 5.30 -14.86 15.56
N TYR A 51 4.96 -13.66 16.02
CA TYR A 51 3.79 -12.91 15.60
C TYR A 51 4.20 -11.65 14.85
N LEU A 52 3.23 -11.02 14.21
CA LEU A 52 3.39 -9.71 13.58
C LEU A 52 2.69 -8.65 14.43
N GLU A 53 3.33 -7.50 14.62
CA GLU A 53 2.77 -6.34 15.30
C GLU A 53 2.57 -5.18 14.32
N TYR A 54 1.36 -4.63 14.29
CA TYR A 54 1.05 -3.40 13.57
C TYR A 54 1.57 -2.19 14.35
N ARG A 55 2.43 -1.39 13.73
CA ARG A 55 2.99 -0.17 14.33
C ARG A 55 2.71 1.05 13.48
N THR A 56 2.52 2.18 14.14
CA THR A 56 2.45 3.50 13.50
C THR A 56 3.72 4.28 13.78
N ALA A 57 3.95 5.37 13.03
CA ALA A 57 5.03 6.29 13.36
C ALA A 57 4.86 6.98 14.72
N GLY A 58 3.65 6.97 15.30
CA GLY A 58 3.36 7.59 16.60
C GLY A 58 3.38 9.13 16.60
N ASP A 59 3.43 9.76 15.42
CA ASP A 59 3.40 11.22 15.26
C ASP A 59 1.99 11.76 14.98
N ASP A 60 1.87 13.09 15.05
CA ASP A 60 0.65 13.85 14.80
C ASP A 60 0.12 13.76 13.35
N ARG A 61 0.87 13.13 12.44
CA ARG A 61 0.49 12.91 11.04
C ARG A 61 -0.11 11.53 10.82
N VAL A 62 -0.07 10.65 11.81
CA VAL A 62 -0.81 9.38 11.78
C VAL A 62 -2.30 9.70 11.90
N ARG A 63 -3.11 9.18 10.97
CA ARG A 63 -4.57 9.30 11.06
C ARG A 63 -5.07 8.58 12.31
N ASP A 64 -6.00 9.19 13.05
CA ASP A 64 -6.62 8.58 14.24
C ASP A 64 -7.17 7.17 13.98
N SER A 65 -7.75 6.98 12.80
CA SER A 65 -8.28 5.69 12.36
C SER A 65 -7.20 4.61 12.27
N HIS A 66 -5.97 4.96 11.91
CA HIS A 66 -4.82 4.06 11.87
C HIS A 66 -4.15 3.92 13.24
N ALA A 67 -4.14 4.96 14.07
CA ALA A 67 -3.64 4.89 15.44
C ALA A 67 -4.38 3.81 16.25
N ALA A 68 -5.67 3.59 15.98
CA ALA A 68 -6.46 2.51 16.58
C ALA A 68 -5.96 1.08 16.25
N LEU A 69 -5.15 0.92 15.19
CA LEU A 69 -4.53 -0.35 14.80
C LEU A 69 -3.18 -0.59 15.48
N ASN A 70 -2.59 0.44 16.10
CA ASN A 70 -1.30 0.33 16.75
C ASN A 70 -1.33 -0.72 17.86
N GLY A 71 -0.33 -1.61 17.89
CA GLY A 71 -0.22 -2.68 18.88
C GLY A 71 -1.11 -3.89 18.62
N ILE A 72 -1.79 -3.98 17.46
CA ILE A 72 -2.42 -5.24 17.04
C ILE A 72 -1.31 -6.27 16.80
N VAL A 73 -1.30 -7.33 17.61
CA VAL A 73 -0.36 -8.45 17.51
C VAL A 73 -1.10 -9.71 17.08
N LEU A 74 -0.78 -10.27 15.92
CA LEU A 74 -1.44 -11.46 15.39
C LEU A 74 -0.43 -12.39 14.69
N PRO A 75 -0.65 -13.71 14.68
CA PRO A 75 0.07 -14.65 13.84
C PRO A 75 0.10 -14.22 12.36
N LYS A 76 1.15 -14.56 11.62
CA LYS A 76 1.31 -14.20 10.19
C LYS A 76 0.17 -14.73 9.31
N ASP A 77 -0.40 -15.88 9.65
CA ASP A 77 -1.50 -16.53 8.94
C ASP A 77 -2.90 -15.99 9.31
N ASP A 78 -3.01 -15.02 10.24
CA ASP A 78 -4.28 -14.42 10.61
C ASP A 78 -4.92 -13.66 9.42
N PRO A 79 -6.24 -13.83 9.16
CA PRO A 79 -6.93 -13.18 8.05
C PRO A 79 -6.90 -11.65 8.10
N PHE A 80 -6.63 -11.02 9.25
CA PHE A 80 -6.39 -9.58 9.35
C PHE A 80 -5.33 -9.10 8.35
N TRP A 81 -4.24 -9.85 8.19
CA TRP A 81 -3.12 -9.46 7.33
C TRP A 81 -3.42 -9.57 5.84
N GLN A 82 -4.49 -10.24 5.44
CA GLN A 82 -4.88 -10.32 4.03
C GLN A 82 -5.46 -8.98 3.54
N LYS A 83 -6.09 -8.21 4.43
CA LYS A 83 -6.83 -6.99 4.07
C LYS A 83 -6.33 -5.73 4.74
N TYR A 84 -5.77 -5.79 5.94
CA TYR A 84 -5.41 -4.60 6.73
C TYR A 84 -3.90 -4.46 6.91
N TYR A 85 -3.13 -5.07 6.02
CA TYR A 85 -1.67 -4.96 5.96
C TYR A 85 -1.23 -3.70 5.20
N THR A 86 -0.17 -3.08 5.68
CA THR A 86 0.27 -1.77 5.19
C THR A 86 0.68 -1.77 3.71
N PRO A 87 0.49 -0.66 2.97
CA PRO A 87 -0.07 0.63 3.40
C PRO A 87 -1.61 0.75 3.31
N ASN A 88 -2.25 1.24 4.38
CA ASN A 88 -3.72 1.37 4.50
C ASN A 88 -4.29 2.70 4.00
N GLY A 89 -3.56 3.42 3.13
CA GLY A 89 -3.99 4.71 2.60
C GLY A 89 -2.85 5.51 1.96
N TRP A 90 -3.20 6.61 1.29
CA TRP A 90 -2.20 7.54 0.74
C TRP A 90 -1.34 8.15 1.85
N ARG A 91 -0.03 8.25 1.62
CA ARG A 91 0.95 8.75 2.61
C ARG A 91 0.83 8.03 3.97
N CYS A 92 0.52 6.73 3.98
CA CYS A 92 0.49 5.92 5.19
C CYS A 92 1.87 5.93 5.87
N ARG A 93 1.89 6.04 7.20
CA ARG A 93 3.10 6.03 8.04
C ARG A 93 3.13 4.81 8.98
N CYS A 94 2.37 3.78 8.62
CA CYS A 94 2.28 2.55 9.37
C CYS A 94 3.21 1.50 8.77
N HIS A 95 3.70 0.61 9.60
CA HIS A 95 4.53 -0.52 9.23
C HIS A 95 4.14 -1.73 10.10
N VAL A 96 4.64 -2.90 9.74
CA VAL A 96 4.50 -4.12 10.53
C VAL A 96 5.89 -4.60 10.88
N VAL A 97 6.04 -5.22 12.04
CA VAL A 97 7.29 -5.85 12.48
C VAL A 97 7.01 -7.25 12.99
N GLU A 98 8.04 -8.08 12.95
CA GLU A 98 8.02 -9.39 13.60
C GLU A 98 8.38 -9.24 15.09
N VAL A 99 7.65 -9.95 15.95
CA VAL A 99 7.85 -9.99 17.40
C VAL A 99 7.79 -11.42 17.93
N LEU A 100 8.46 -11.68 19.04
CA LEU A 100 8.40 -12.99 19.71
C LEU A 100 7.01 -13.22 20.30
N ALA A 101 6.38 -14.35 19.94
CA ALA A 101 5.09 -14.75 20.47
C ALA A 101 5.12 -14.95 22.00
N SER A 102 6.25 -15.42 22.54
CA SER A 102 6.44 -15.62 23.99
C SER A 102 6.44 -14.33 24.82
N SER A 103 6.75 -13.20 24.20
CA SER A 103 6.88 -11.89 24.88
C SER A 103 5.74 -10.92 24.56
N ASN A 104 4.78 -11.32 23.73
CA ASN A 104 3.71 -10.44 23.25
C ASN A 104 2.34 -11.11 23.36
N THR A 105 1.34 -10.35 23.82
CA THR A 105 -0.02 -10.86 23.95
C THR A 105 -0.72 -10.87 22.61
N LYS A 106 -1.17 -12.06 22.17
CA LYS A 106 -1.99 -12.21 20.96
C LYS A 106 -3.29 -11.40 21.09
N SER A 107 -3.55 -10.55 20.12
CA SER A 107 -4.77 -9.77 20.01
C SER A 107 -5.97 -10.64 19.61
N ASN A 108 -7.18 -10.17 19.90
CA ASN A 108 -8.39 -10.82 19.41
C ASN A 108 -8.57 -10.55 17.90
N SER A 109 -8.50 -11.59 17.08
CA SER A 109 -8.59 -11.50 15.62
C SER A 109 -9.87 -10.78 15.12
N LYS A 110 -11.04 -11.11 15.69
CA LYS A 110 -12.31 -10.49 15.28
C LYS A 110 -12.35 -8.98 15.59
N GLN A 111 -11.85 -8.58 16.76
CA GLN A 111 -11.76 -7.17 17.12
C GLN A 111 -10.75 -6.43 16.26
N ALA A 112 -9.61 -7.05 15.95
CA ALA A 112 -8.61 -6.49 15.05
C ALA A 112 -9.21 -6.26 13.66
N ILE A 113 -9.93 -7.24 13.11
CA ILE A 113 -10.62 -7.12 11.81
C ILE A 113 -11.63 -5.96 11.83
N ALA A 114 -12.47 -5.86 12.87
CA ALA A 114 -13.42 -4.76 12.98
C ALA A 114 -12.74 -3.38 13.05
N LYS A 115 -11.59 -3.28 13.76
CA LYS A 115 -10.77 -2.07 13.75
C LYS A 115 -10.19 -1.78 12.36
N GLY A 116 -9.69 -2.79 11.66
CA GLY A 116 -9.17 -2.69 10.29
C GLY A 116 -10.24 -2.21 9.30
N GLU A 117 -11.44 -2.75 9.40
CA GLU A 117 -12.61 -2.31 8.62
C GLU A 117 -12.89 -0.83 8.85
N LYS A 118 -13.00 -0.42 10.11
CA LYS A 118 -13.23 0.99 10.48
C LYS A 118 -12.08 1.89 10.00
N ALA A 119 -10.84 1.44 10.13
CA ALA A 119 -9.65 2.21 9.73
C ALA A 119 -9.59 2.49 8.22
N THR A 120 -10.19 1.60 7.42
CA THR A 120 -10.21 1.63 5.96
C THR A 120 -11.62 1.86 5.40
N THR A 121 -12.45 2.62 6.14
CA THR A 121 -13.79 3.01 5.69
C THR A 121 -13.93 4.52 5.71
N GLU A 122 -14.17 5.10 4.54
CA GLU A 122 -14.57 6.49 4.37
C GLU A 122 -15.61 6.55 3.25
N ILE A 123 -16.87 6.86 3.62
CA ILE A 123 -17.96 6.92 2.64
C ILE A 123 -17.92 8.29 1.96
N GLY A 124 -17.56 8.29 0.68
CA GLY A 124 -17.56 9.49 -0.13
C GLY A 124 -18.97 9.96 -0.50
N LYS A 125 -19.08 11.13 -1.13
CA LYS A 125 -20.36 11.74 -1.55
C LYS A 125 -21.22 10.84 -2.45
N SER A 126 -20.60 9.91 -3.16
CA SER A 126 -21.26 8.93 -4.04
C SER A 126 -21.76 7.67 -3.31
N GLY A 127 -21.64 7.61 -1.98
CA GLY A 127 -21.98 6.43 -1.18
C GLY A 127 -20.95 5.29 -1.26
N LYS A 128 -19.85 5.47 -1.99
CA LYS A 128 -18.79 4.47 -2.13
C LYS A 128 -17.73 4.64 -1.04
N ASN A 129 -17.21 3.52 -0.54
CA ASN A 129 -16.05 3.53 0.35
C ASN A 129 -14.78 3.83 -0.45
N THR A 130 -14.19 5.00 -0.27
CA THR A 130 -12.99 5.44 -0.98
C THR A 130 -11.74 4.72 -0.48
N LEU A 131 -11.69 4.31 0.79
CA LEU A 131 -10.54 3.65 1.40
C LEU A 131 -10.53 2.13 1.21
N GLU A 132 -11.62 1.54 0.72
CA GLU A 132 -11.71 0.09 0.46
C GLU A 132 -10.62 -0.39 -0.51
N MET A 133 -10.17 0.47 -1.44
CA MET A 133 -9.12 0.11 -2.39
C MET A 133 -7.81 -0.29 -1.70
N PHE A 134 -7.53 0.19 -0.49
CA PHE A 134 -6.32 -0.13 0.26
C PHE A 134 -6.39 -1.47 1.00
N ARG A 135 -7.49 -2.22 0.86
CA ARG A 135 -7.67 -3.50 1.55
C ARG A 135 -7.00 -4.67 0.82
N PHE A 136 -5.67 -4.70 0.82
CA PHE A 136 -4.90 -5.78 0.21
C PHE A 136 -3.54 -5.94 0.90
N ASN A 137 -2.82 -7.02 0.60
CA ASN A 137 -1.48 -7.26 1.12
C ASN A 137 -0.47 -7.28 -0.04
N PRO A 138 0.39 -6.26 -0.20
CA PRO A 138 1.35 -6.22 -1.32
C PRO A 138 2.31 -7.41 -1.38
N GLY A 139 2.59 -8.09 -0.26
CA GLY A 139 3.40 -9.31 -0.22
C GLY A 139 2.68 -10.56 -0.72
N ILE A 140 1.41 -10.72 -0.34
CA ILE A 140 0.56 -11.85 -0.78
C ILE A 140 0.08 -11.64 -2.22
N ASP A 141 -0.50 -10.47 -2.49
CA ASP A 141 -1.08 -10.12 -3.79
C ASP A 141 -0.03 -9.87 -4.87
N LYS A 142 1.22 -9.59 -4.46
CA LYS A 142 2.34 -9.22 -5.34
C LYS A 142 2.06 -7.97 -6.19
N LYS A 143 1.24 -7.07 -5.67
CA LYS A 143 0.83 -5.80 -6.30
C LYS A 143 1.38 -4.62 -5.53
N LEU A 144 1.88 -3.60 -6.23
CA LEU A 144 2.39 -2.37 -5.59
C LEU A 144 1.32 -1.31 -5.37
N MET A 145 0.22 -1.37 -6.12
CA MET A 145 -0.82 -0.35 -6.12
C MET A 145 -2.18 -0.98 -5.84
N PRO A 146 -3.15 -0.21 -5.29
CA PRO A 146 -4.49 -0.70 -4.98
C PRO A 146 -5.17 -1.37 -6.18
N PRO A 147 -5.88 -2.51 -6.01
CA PRO A 147 -6.73 -3.05 -7.06
C PRO A 147 -7.81 -2.03 -7.45
N ASN A 148 -8.16 -1.98 -8.74
CA ASN A 148 -9.20 -1.10 -9.30
C ASN A 148 -8.93 0.42 -9.22
N ASN A 149 -7.66 0.84 -9.24
CA ASN A 149 -7.30 2.25 -9.42
C ASN A 149 -7.22 2.65 -10.91
N SER A 150 -7.02 3.94 -11.19
CA SER A 150 -6.86 4.48 -12.55
C SER A 150 -5.74 3.79 -13.35
N TYR A 151 -4.67 3.33 -12.70
CA TYR A 151 -3.54 2.64 -13.32
C TYR A 151 -3.88 1.24 -13.83
N THR A 152 -4.83 0.55 -13.20
CA THR A 152 -5.29 -0.77 -13.65
C THR A 152 -6.06 -0.69 -14.97
N LYS A 153 -6.63 0.47 -15.31
CA LYS A 153 -7.46 0.71 -16.50
C LYS A 153 -6.68 1.10 -17.76
N VAL A 154 -5.37 1.37 -17.64
CA VAL A 154 -4.52 1.74 -18.78
C VAL A 154 -4.12 0.48 -19.55
N VAL A 155 -4.28 0.51 -20.89
CA VAL A 155 -3.92 -0.61 -21.77
C VAL A 155 -2.46 -1.03 -21.54
N GLY A 156 -2.21 -2.29 -21.18
CA GLY A 156 -0.87 -2.84 -20.89
C GLY A 156 -0.50 -2.96 -19.41
N SER A 157 -1.32 -2.45 -18.48
CA SER A 157 -1.13 -2.51 -17.02
C SER A 157 -1.00 -3.94 -16.47
N LYS A 158 -1.75 -4.89 -17.04
CA LYS A 158 -1.80 -6.30 -16.61
C LYS A 158 -0.48 -7.06 -16.73
N LYS A 159 0.47 -6.59 -17.55
CA LYS A 159 1.72 -7.31 -17.86
C LYS A 159 2.88 -6.98 -16.92
N GLN A 160 2.75 -5.99 -16.03
CA GLN A 160 3.90 -5.38 -15.33
C GLN A 160 3.71 -5.13 -13.82
N LEU A 161 2.58 -5.50 -13.23
CA LEU A 161 2.34 -5.33 -11.79
C LEU A 161 2.63 -6.60 -10.98
N ASN A 162 3.59 -7.42 -11.42
CA ASN A 162 4.08 -8.56 -10.67
C ASN A 162 5.44 -8.17 -10.10
N LEU A 163 5.59 -8.22 -8.78
CA LEU A 163 6.90 -8.15 -8.12
C LEU A 163 7.76 -9.35 -8.54
N SER A 164 8.53 -9.21 -9.61
CA SER A 164 9.79 -9.94 -9.76
C SER A 164 10.76 -9.32 -8.77
N ILE A 165 11.08 -10.01 -7.67
CA ILE A 165 12.15 -9.61 -6.76
C ILE A 165 13.48 -9.80 -7.53
N ASN A 166 13.80 -8.84 -8.39
CA ASN A 166 15.13 -8.73 -8.97
C ASN A 166 15.50 -7.26 -9.15
N ARG A 167 16.75 -6.96 -8.79
CA ARG A 167 17.26 -5.64 -8.43
C ARG A 167 17.00 -4.54 -9.48
N SER A 168 16.59 -3.39 -8.95
CA SER A 168 16.70 -2.00 -9.42
C SER A 168 16.09 -1.52 -10.75
N ASN A 169 15.84 -2.35 -11.77
CA ASN A 169 15.64 -1.81 -13.13
C ASN A 169 14.20 -1.87 -13.70
N GLU A 170 13.25 -2.57 -13.05
CA GLU A 170 11.91 -2.78 -13.63
C GLU A 170 10.88 -1.69 -13.27
N CYS A 171 10.99 -1.03 -12.11
CA CYS A 171 10.10 0.07 -11.71
C CYS A 171 10.09 1.26 -12.69
N GLU A 172 11.21 1.54 -13.37
CA GLU A 172 11.34 2.69 -14.26
C GLU A 172 10.69 2.48 -15.63
N ARG A 173 10.67 1.23 -16.12
CA ARG A 173 9.96 0.86 -17.36
C ARG A 173 8.44 0.87 -17.19
N PHE A 174 7.95 0.66 -15.98
CA PHE A 174 6.52 0.61 -15.64
C PHE A 174 5.86 2.00 -15.73
N PHE A 175 6.45 3.02 -15.10
CA PHE A 175 5.88 4.37 -15.10
C PHE A 175 5.86 5.05 -16.46
N LYS A 176 6.91 4.86 -17.28
CA LYS A 176 6.97 5.45 -18.64
C LYS A 176 5.85 4.97 -19.57
N LYS A 177 5.40 3.72 -19.44
CA LYS A 177 4.32 3.16 -20.29
C LYS A 177 2.92 3.55 -19.85
N SER A 178 2.70 3.73 -18.55
CA SER A 178 1.38 4.11 -18.00
C SER A 178 1.02 5.58 -18.30
N ILE A 179 2.00 6.49 -18.28
CA ILE A 179 1.76 7.92 -18.55
C ILE A 179 1.50 8.18 -20.03
N ALA A 180 2.19 7.49 -20.94
CA ALA A 180 2.03 7.67 -22.38
C ALA A 180 0.65 7.24 -22.93
N ARG A 181 -0.14 6.46 -22.18
CA ARG A 181 -1.44 5.93 -22.62
C ARG A 181 -2.67 6.56 -21.95
N CYS A 182 -2.50 7.37 -20.90
CA CYS A 182 -3.60 8.16 -20.34
C CYS A 182 -4.04 9.31 -21.28
N GLN A 183 -3.26 9.65 -22.31
CA GLN A 183 -3.56 10.74 -23.24
C GLN A 183 -4.63 10.42 -24.30
N GLY A 184 -5.19 9.20 -24.30
CA GLY A 184 -6.18 8.79 -25.29
C GLY A 184 -7.65 8.97 -24.92
N GLY A 185 -8.02 9.34 -23.68
CA GLY A 185 -9.45 9.25 -23.32
C GLY A 185 -9.94 9.78 -21.98
N CYS A 186 -9.34 10.81 -21.38
CA CYS A 186 -9.98 11.49 -20.24
C CYS A 186 -9.65 12.98 -20.18
N LEU A 187 -10.09 13.69 -21.21
CA LEU A 187 -10.62 15.05 -21.07
C LEU A 187 -12.13 14.89 -20.86
N ALA A 188 -12.61 14.90 -19.61
CA ALA A 188 -13.98 15.30 -19.21
C ALA A 188 -14.30 14.90 -17.75
N THR A 189 -14.44 15.92 -16.90
CA THR A 189 -15.43 16.11 -15.81
C THR A 189 -15.70 15.03 -14.73
N PHE A 190 -15.64 15.53 -13.48
CA PHE A 190 -16.11 15.03 -12.17
C PHE A 190 -15.18 14.10 -11.36
#